data_AF-A0A800ILJ7-F1
#
_entry.id   AF-A0A800ILJ7-F1
#
_cell.length_a   1.000
_cell.length_b   1.000
_cell.length_c   1.000
_cell.angle_alpha   90.00
_cell.angle_beta   90.00
_cell.angle_gamma   90.00
#
_symmetry.space_group_name_H-M   'P 1'
#
loop_
_entity.id
_entity.type
_entity.pdbx_description
1 polymer ?
#
loop_
_entity_poly.entity_id
_entity_poly.type
_entity_poly.pdbx_seq_one_letter_code
_entity_poly.pdbx_strand_id
1 'polypeptide(L)'
;LTKTKEEVSVVLPESLVPDGCRTEFGWRALKVDGVLDFSLTGILASLANPLAEAGISIFAISTFDTDYILVKSDRMEVALQTLIDAGHYLRG
;
A
#
# COMPACT_ATOMS: atom_id res chain seq x y z
N LEU A 1 10.03 9.06 -1.42
CA LEU A 1 11.39 8.89 -0.88
C LEU A 1 11.31 9.07 0.62
N THR A 2 11.85 8.13 1.37
CA THR A 2 11.92 8.16 2.83
C THR A 2 13.37 8.08 3.23
N LYS A 3 13.83 9.03 4.06
CA LYS A 3 15.20 9.05 4.58
C LYS A 3 15.15 9.00 6.10
N THR A 4 15.81 7.99 6.66
CA THR A 4 16.05 7.89 8.10
C THR A 4 17.54 8.14 8.37
N LYS A 5 17.99 7.95 9.61
CA LYS A 5 19.42 7.96 9.94
C LYS A 5 20.15 6.71 9.44
N GLU A 6 19.40 5.64 9.18
CA GLU A 6 19.92 4.30 8.89
C GLU A 6 19.92 4.01 7.39
N GLU A 7 18.94 4.55 6.67
CA GLU A 7 18.79 4.26 5.24
C GLU A 7 18.08 5.35 4.46
N VAL A 8 18.15 5.20 3.13
CA VAL A 8 17.31 5.90 2.16
C VAL A 8 16.53 4.84 1.40
N SER A 9 15.20 4.93 1.45
CA SER A 9 14.28 4.07 0.72
C SER A 9 13.50 4.88 -0.30
N VAL A 10 13.35 4.31 -1.50
CA VAL A 10 12.63 4.94 -2.62
C VAL A 10 11.62 3.94 -3.15
N VAL A 11 10.35 4.35 -3.15
CA VAL A 11 9.27 3.66 -3.87
C VAL A 11 9.11 4.35 -5.22
N LEU A 12 9.26 3.58 -6.30
CA LEU A 12 9.24 4.06 -7.68
C LEU A 12 8.70 2.97 -8.62
N PRO A 13 8.22 3.34 -9.81
CA PRO A 13 7.89 2.37 -10.86
C PRO A 13 9.09 1.45 -11.16
N GLU A 14 8.84 0.16 -11.32
CA GLU A 14 9.89 -0.85 -11.54
C GLU A 14 10.75 -0.55 -12.77
N SER A 15 10.14 0.03 -13.81
CA SER A 15 10.84 0.45 -15.04
C SER A 15 11.87 1.57 -14.83
N LEU A 16 11.91 2.20 -13.66
CA LEU A 16 12.81 3.30 -13.33
C LEU A 16 13.87 2.89 -12.29
N VAL A 17 13.93 1.62 -11.89
CA VAL A 17 14.90 1.13 -10.92
C VAL A 17 16.32 1.22 -11.51
N PRO A 18 17.26 1.94 -10.85
CA PRO A 18 18.65 1.98 -11.29
C PRO A 18 19.37 0.65 -11.05
N ASP A 19 20.39 0.38 -11.88
CA ASP A 19 21.25 -0.79 -11.70
C ASP A 19 22.00 -0.76 -10.36
N GLY A 20 22.18 -1.94 -9.76
CA GLY A 20 22.96 -2.11 -8.53
C GLY A 20 22.24 -1.73 -7.23
N CYS A 21 20.97 -1.33 -7.28
CA CYS A 21 20.16 -1.10 -6.08
C CYS A 21 19.64 -2.42 -5.47
N ARG A 22 19.60 -2.49 -4.12
CA ARG A 22 18.85 -3.53 -3.40
C ARG A 22 17.36 -3.24 -3.56
N THR A 23 16.66 -4.08 -4.31
CA THR A 23 15.29 -3.81 -4.75
C THR A 23 14.35 -4.98 -4.44
N GLU A 24 13.15 -4.64 -3.98
CA GLU A 24 12.01 -5.57 -3.87
C GLU A 24 11.01 -5.26 -4.98
N PHE A 25 10.74 -6.23 -5.85
CA PHE A 25 9.83 -6.10 -7.00
C PHE A 25 8.46 -6.73 -6.74
N GLY A 26 7.58 -6.58 -7.72
CA GLY A 26 6.26 -7.17 -7.80
C GLY A 26 5.24 -6.46 -6.92
N TRP A 27 5.38 -5.16 -6.64
CA TRP A 27 4.42 -4.43 -5.81
C TRP A 27 3.39 -3.67 -6.65
N ARG A 28 2.14 -3.69 -6.23
CA ARG A 28 1.06 -2.90 -6.84
C ARG A 28 0.37 -2.07 -5.77
N ALA A 29 0.19 -0.79 -6.06
CA ALA A 29 -0.42 0.16 -5.14
C ALA A 29 -1.95 0.21 -5.29
N LEU A 30 -2.63 0.23 -4.16
CA LEU A 30 -4.03 0.64 -4.01
C LEU A 30 -4.02 2.00 -3.30
N LYS A 31 -4.71 2.96 -3.89
CA LYS A 31 -4.88 4.31 -3.33
C LYS A 31 -6.21 4.37 -2.61
N VAL A 32 -6.23 4.95 -1.41
CA VAL A 32 -7.48 5.30 -0.74
C VAL A 32 -8.12 6.48 -1.48
N ASP A 33 -9.37 6.30 -1.91
CA ASP A 33 -10.06 7.31 -2.72
C ASP A 33 -10.38 8.57 -1.91
N GLY A 34 -10.23 9.74 -2.55
CA GLY A 34 -10.45 11.05 -1.93
C GLY A 34 -9.28 11.62 -1.11
N VAL A 35 -9.57 12.75 -0.46
CA VAL A 35 -8.69 13.41 0.51
C VAL A 35 -9.19 13.02 1.91
N LEU A 36 -8.32 12.46 2.73
CA LEU A 36 -8.60 12.08 4.10
C LEU A 36 -8.41 13.29 5.01
N ASP A 37 -9.46 13.61 5.76
CA ASP A 37 -9.36 14.57 6.85
C ASP A 37 -8.47 13.99 7.97
N PHE A 38 -7.56 14.79 8.52
CA PHE A 38 -6.62 14.35 9.56
C PHE A 38 -7.30 13.89 10.87
N SER A 39 -8.57 14.22 11.08
CA SER A 39 -9.37 13.74 12.21
C SER A 39 -9.88 12.31 12.02
N LEU A 40 -9.83 11.77 10.79
CA LEU A 40 -10.23 10.40 10.51
C LEU A 40 -9.24 9.43 11.14
N THR A 41 -9.75 8.55 11.99
CA THR A 41 -8.97 7.50 12.63
C THR A 41 -9.41 6.13 12.11
N GLY A 42 -8.50 5.17 12.12
CA GLY A 42 -8.82 3.79 11.77
C GLY A 42 -8.92 3.49 10.28
N ILE A 43 -8.70 4.45 9.37
CA ILE A 43 -8.69 4.19 7.91
C ILE A 43 -7.61 3.16 7.54
N LEU A 44 -6.36 3.38 7.95
CA LEU A 44 -5.31 2.41 7.67
C LEU A 44 -5.58 1.06 8.36
N ALA A 45 -6.15 1.05 9.56
CA ALA A 45 -6.51 -0.18 10.27
C ALA A 45 -7.63 -0.96 9.57
N SER A 46 -8.64 -0.28 9.02
CA SER A 46 -9.75 -0.91 8.30
C SER A 46 -9.29 -1.59 7.01
N LEU A 47 -8.14 -1.19 6.46
CA LEU A 47 -7.49 -1.82 5.32
C LEU A 47 -6.49 -2.91 5.76
N ALA A 48 -5.65 -2.60 6.75
CA ALA A 48 -4.55 -3.47 7.16
C ALA A 48 -5.01 -4.73 7.90
N ASN A 49 -6.01 -4.62 8.76
CA ASN A 49 -6.51 -5.75 9.55
C ASN A 49 -7.03 -6.90 8.68
N PRO A 50 -7.99 -6.70 7.75
CA PRO A 50 -8.49 -7.81 6.94
C PRO A 50 -7.40 -8.42 6.05
N LEU A 51 -6.47 -7.61 5.52
CA LEU A 51 -5.35 -8.11 4.74
C LEU A 51 -4.38 -8.96 5.59
N ALA A 52 -4.10 -8.54 6.82
CA ALA A 52 -3.26 -9.30 7.74
C ALA A 52 -3.92 -10.63 8.15
N GLU A 53 -5.24 -10.63 8.41
CA GLU A 53 -6.02 -11.85 8.70
C GLU A 53 -6.01 -12.83 7.52
N ALA A 54 -5.98 -12.32 6.29
CA ALA A 54 -5.81 -13.12 5.07
C ALA A 54 -4.36 -13.54 4.78
N GLY A 55 -3.39 -13.18 5.64
CA GLY A 55 -1.97 -13.49 5.46
C GLY A 55 -1.31 -12.70 4.33
N ILE A 56 -1.85 -11.53 3.98
CA ILE A 56 -1.34 -10.66 2.91
C ILE A 56 -0.50 -9.55 3.53
N SER A 57 0.81 -9.58 3.24
CA SER A 57 1.71 -8.50 3.64
C SER A 57 1.41 -7.21 2.86
N ILE A 58 1.46 -6.10 3.58
CA ILE A 58 1.27 -4.76 3.01
C ILE A 58 2.51 -3.90 3.20
N PHE A 59 2.69 -2.92 2.32
CA PHE A 59 3.59 -1.78 2.52
C PHE A 59 2.75 -0.50 2.49
N ALA A 60 2.63 0.18 3.62
CA ALA A 60 1.78 1.36 3.75
C ALA A 60 2.58 2.66 3.58
N ILE A 61 2.00 3.61 2.84
CA ILE A 61 2.56 4.96 2.63
C ILE A 61 1.45 5.97 2.83
N SER A 62 1.58 6.78 3.89
CA SER A 62 0.73 7.95 4.09
C SER A 62 1.33 9.16 3.37
N THR A 63 0.48 9.91 2.68
CA THR A 63 0.81 11.21 2.10
C THR A 63 0.02 12.30 2.83
N PHE A 64 0.10 13.54 2.34
CA PHE A 64 -0.70 14.63 2.93
C PHE A 64 -2.20 14.41 2.71
N ASP A 65 -2.59 14.02 1.49
CA ASP A 65 -4.00 13.93 1.12
C ASP A 65 -4.60 12.56 1.42
N THR A 66 -3.83 11.47 1.30
CA THR A 66 -4.40 10.12 1.37
C THR A 66 -3.34 9.07 1.67
N ASP A 67 -3.79 7.85 1.88
CA ASP A 67 -2.95 6.68 2.09
C ASP A 67 -2.88 5.80 0.84
N TYR A 68 -1.75 5.11 0.71
CA TYR A 68 -1.53 4.04 -0.25
C TYR A 68 -1.16 2.78 0.52
N ILE A 69 -1.72 1.65 0.12
CA ILE A 69 -1.24 0.33 0.52
C ILE A 69 -0.73 -0.38 -0.72
N LEU A 70 0.47 -0.94 -0.65
CA LEU A 70 1.02 -1.77 -1.69
C LEU A 70 0.90 -3.23 -1.25
N VAL A 71 0.52 -4.09 -2.18
CA VAL A 71 0.49 -5.55 -2.01
C VAL A 71 1.31 -6.21 -3.11
N LYS A 72 1.77 -7.44 -2.88
CA LYS A 72 2.45 -8.21 -3.92
C LYS A 72 1.48 -8.52 -5.07
N SER A 73 1.98 -8.47 -6.30
CA SER A 73 1.21 -8.56 -7.55
C SER A 73 0.48 -9.88 -7.67
N ASP A 74 1.13 -10.96 -7.24
CA ASP A 74 0.59 -12.32 -7.18
C ASP A 74 -0.51 -12.49 -6.12
N ARG A 75 -0.64 -11.55 -5.19
CA ARG A 75 -1.69 -11.51 -4.16
C ARG A 75 -2.78 -10.49 -4.44
N MET A 76 -2.70 -9.73 -5.54
CA MET A 76 -3.59 -8.62 -5.82
C MET A 76 -5.06 -9.03 -5.84
N GLU A 77 -5.43 -10.08 -6.58
CA GLU A 77 -6.83 -10.51 -6.69
C GLU A 77 -7.41 -10.91 -5.33
N VAL A 78 -6.63 -11.66 -4.55
CA VAL A 78 -7.02 -12.06 -3.19
C VAL A 78 -7.15 -10.82 -2.28
N ALA A 79 -6.22 -9.88 -2.36
CA ALA A 79 -6.26 -8.64 -1.57
C ALA A 79 -7.50 -7.80 -1.88
N LEU A 80 -7.85 -7.66 -3.16
CA LEU A 80 -9.05 -6.96 -3.59
C LEU A 80 -10.30 -7.64 -3.06
N GLN A 81 -10.40 -8.96 -3.18
CA GLN A 81 -11.55 -9.71 -2.66
C GLN A 81 -11.66 -9.59 -1.14
N THR A 82 -10.55 -9.72 -0.41
CA THR A 82 -10.51 -9.54 1.05
C THR A 82 -10.99 -8.16 1.47
N LEU A 83 -10.62 -7.11 0.75
CA LEU A 83 -11.08 -5.75 1.03
C LEU A 83 -12.58 -5.59 0.73
N ILE A 84 -13.07 -6.17 -0.37
CA ILE A 84 -14.49 -6.17 -0.72
C ILE A 84 -15.31 -6.89 0.37
N ASP A 85 -14.87 -8.07 0.80
CA ASP A 85 -15.53 -8.85 1.85
C ASP A 85 -15.54 -8.11 3.20
N ALA A 86 -14.54 -7.27 3.45
CA ALA A 86 -14.47 -6.36 4.60
C ALA A 86 -15.32 -5.08 4.44
N GLY A 87 -16.03 -4.91 3.33
CA GLY A 87 -16.97 -3.80 3.09
C GLY A 87 -16.40 -2.60 2.34
N HIS A 88 -15.20 -2.73 1.75
CA HIS A 88 -14.61 -1.69 0.90
C HIS A 88 -15.09 -1.80 -0.55
N TYR A 89 -15.01 -0.70 -1.29
CA TYR A 89 -15.43 -0.65 -2.70
C TYR A 89 -14.25 -0.24 -3.59
N LEU A 90 -14.19 -0.83 -4.79
CA LEU A 90 -13.17 -0.50 -5.77
C LEU A 90 -13.67 0.58 -6.71
N ARG A 91 -12.80 1.55 -6.99
CA ARG A 91 -13.02 2.59 -7.99
C ARG A 91 -11.95 2.48 -9.07
N GLY A 92 -12.39 2.32 -10.31
CA GLY A 92 -11.55 2.27 -11.51
C GLY A 92 -11.32 3.64 -12.13
#